data_AF-A0A9W7Z3V9-F1
#
_entry.id   AF-A0A9W7Z3V9-F1
#
_cell.length_a   1.000
_cell.length_b   1.000
_cell.length_c   1.000
_cell.angle_alpha   90.00
_cell.angle_beta   90.00
_cell.angle_gamma   90.00
#
_symmetry.space_group_name_H-M   'P 1'
#
loop_
_entity.id
_entity.type
_entity.pdbx_description
1 polymer ?
#
loop_
_entity_poly.entity_id
_entity_poly.type
_entity_poly.pdbx_seq_one_letter_code
_entity_poly.pdbx_strand_id
1 'polypeptide(L)'
;MEEQYRAWRRKMLDQHPDQTELTFADFRTHVMQGDDNGRLLNYVNANVIFQAGVDFESKPMLVFCACSLPSPNEVDYERLLNLVLFRLDEFVESDYTVVMLSSGAKHTVGWQWMGKAYHRLDRRYRKNVKSVYVVHPSMWTKLVFRVLGTFVR
;
A
#
# COMPACT_ATOMS: atom_id res chain seq x y z
N MET A 1 1.68 4.12 11.53
CA MET A 1 2.92 4.80 11.12
C MET A 1 3.59 5.49 12.30
N GLU A 2 2.92 6.43 13.00
CA GLU A 2 3.51 7.03 14.22
C GLU A 2 3.89 6.00 15.29
N GLU A 3 3.03 5.03 15.56
CA GLU A 3 3.33 3.99 16.56
C GLU A 3 4.53 3.13 16.17
N GLN A 4 4.63 2.75 14.89
CA GLN A 4 5.76 2.01 14.33
C GLN A 4 7.05 2.85 14.39
N TYR A 5 6.97 4.15 14.09
CA TYR A 5 8.09 5.07 14.25
C TYR A 5 8.54 5.17 15.70
N ARG A 6 7.61 5.33 16.65
CA ARG A 6 7.92 5.42 18.08
C ARG A 6 8.53 4.13 18.62
N ALA A 7 8.10 2.97 18.11
CA ALA A 7 8.66 1.67 18.46
C ALA A 7 10.07 1.48 17.86
N TRP A 8 10.24 1.79 16.58
CA TRP A 8 11.52 1.76 15.88
C TRP A 8 12.54 2.70 16.51
N ARG A 9 12.14 3.94 16.78
CA ARG A 9 13.00 4.96 17.40
C ARG A 9 13.47 4.52 18.78
N ARG A 10 12.58 3.97 19.62
CA ARG A 10 12.97 3.39 20.92
C ARG A 10 14.01 2.29 20.75
N LYS A 11 13.74 1.30 19.90
CA LYS A 11 14.65 0.18 19.65
C LYS A 11 16.02 0.62 19.13
N MET A 12 16.06 1.60 18.23
CA MET A 12 17.30 2.11 17.65
C MET A 12 18.11 2.94 18.65
N LEU A 13 17.45 3.76 19.48
CA LEU A 13 18.10 4.51 20.57
C LEU A 13 18.72 3.57 21.62
N ASP A 14 18.08 2.42 21.89
CA ASP A 14 18.62 1.40 22.81
C ASP A 14 19.88 0.71 22.24
N GLN A 15 19.99 0.60 20.91
CA GLN A 15 21.09 -0.07 20.21
C GLN A 15 22.27 0.87 19.91
N HIS A 16 21.98 2.14 19.64
CA HIS A 16 22.93 3.17 19.25
C HIS A 16 22.70 4.44 20.09
N PRO A 17 23.14 4.45 21.36
CA PRO A 17 22.89 5.55 22.28
C PRO A 17 23.57 6.87 21.87
N ASP A 18 24.52 6.81 20.93
CA ASP A 18 25.18 7.95 20.29
C ASP A 18 24.30 8.69 19.28
N GLN A 19 23.27 8.04 18.73
CA GLN A 19 22.37 8.64 17.75
C GLN A 19 21.16 9.28 18.44
N THR A 20 21.21 10.57 18.75
CA THR A 20 20.13 11.27 19.48
C THR A 20 19.01 11.83 18.58
N GLU A 21 19.29 12.04 17.29
CA GLU A 21 18.36 12.64 16.32
C GLU A 21 17.89 11.66 15.25
N LEU A 22 17.29 10.53 15.66
CA LEU A 22 16.57 9.67 14.73
C LEU A 22 15.25 10.34 14.32
N THR A 23 15.15 10.76 13.07
CA THR A 23 14.00 11.47 12.52
C THR A 23 12.99 10.53 11.88
N PHE A 24 11.79 11.05 11.58
CA PHE A 24 10.80 10.33 10.81
C PHE A 24 11.24 10.08 9.36
N ALA A 25 12.15 10.90 8.81
CA ALA A 25 12.72 10.67 7.49
C ALA A 25 13.64 9.43 7.51
N ASP A 26 14.46 9.28 8.55
CA ASP A 26 15.35 8.13 8.71
C ASP A 26 14.56 6.83 8.89
N PHE A 27 13.50 6.87 9.70
CA PHE A 27 12.57 5.75 9.83
C PHE A 27 11.95 5.36 8.49
N ARG A 28 11.49 6.34 7.71
CA ARG A 28 10.93 6.09 6.37
C ARG A 28 11.97 5.44 5.47
N THR A 29 13.18 6.00 5.39
CA THR A 29 14.29 5.43 4.61
C THR A 29 14.57 4.00 5.03
N HIS A 30 14.64 3.72 6.34
CA HIS A 30 14.88 2.38 6.87
C HIS A 30 13.77 1.39 6.49
N VAL A 31 12.49 1.77 6.64
CA VAL A 31 11.36 0.89 6.25
C VAL A 31 11.33 0.64 4.75
N MET A 32 11.67 1.66 3.97
CA MET A 32 11.70 1.61 2.51
C MET A 32 12.84 0.72 1.99
N GLN A 33 14.04 0.90 2.52
CA GLN A 33 15.20 0.07 2.17
C GLN A 33 15.05 -1.36 2.70
N GLY A 34 14.52 -1.55 3.91
CA GLY A 34 14.41 -2.87 4.53
C GLY A 34 15.75 -3.63 4.57
N ASP A 35 15.66 -4.94 4.71
CA ASP A 35 16.79 -5.89 4.68
C ASP A 35 17.30 -6.19 3.26
N ASP A 36 16.52 -5.84 2.23
CA ASP A 36 16.79 -6.14 0.83
C ASP A 36 17.35 -4.95 0.02
N ASN A 37 17.85 -3.91 0.71
CA ASN A 37 18.39 -2.70 0.10
C ASN A 37 17.44 -2.02 -0.89
N GLY A 38 16.13 -2.07 -0.63
CA GLY A 38 15.09 -1.40 -1.42
C GLY A 38 14.62 -2.19 -2.64
N ARG A 39 15.02 -3.46 -2.78
CA ARG A 39 14.59 -4.31 -3.90
C ARG A 39 13.07 -4.44 -3.96
N LEU A 40 12.41 -4.69 -2.83
CA LEU A 40 10.95 -4.77 -2.76
C LEU A 40 10.29 -3.43 -3.07
N LEU A 41 10.84 -2.31 -2.59
CA LEU A 41 10.34 -0.97 -2.93
C LEU A 41 10.33 -0.75 -4.45
N ASN A 42 11.46 -1.02 -5.11
CA ASN A 42 11.58 -0.85 -6.55
C ASN A 42 10.58 -1.76 -7.29
N TYR A 43 10.42 -3.01 -6.83
CA TYR A 43 9.43 -3.92 -7.38
C TYR A 43 7.99 -3.40 -7.22
N VAL A 44 7.64 -2.89 -6.03
CA VAL A 44 6.31 -2.35 -5.74
C VAL A 44 5.99 -1.15 -6.61
N ASN A 45 6.92 -0.19 -6.71
CA ASN A 45 6.75 1.03 -7.50
C ASN A 45 6.69 0.76 -9.00
N ALA A 46 7.33 -0.30 -9.49
CA ALA A 46 7.33 -0.64 -10.91
C ALA A 46 6.15 -1.55 -11.31
N ASN A 47 5.76 -2.49 -10.44
CA ASN A 47 4.88 -3.59 -10.83
C ASN A 47 3.57 -3.68 -10.03
N VAL A 48 3.53 -3.16 -8.80
CA VAL A 48 2.35 -3.34 -7.92
C VAL A 48 1.47 -2.10 -7.91
N ILE A 49 2.05 -0.92 -7.72
CA ILE A 49 1.30 0.34 -7.68
C ILE A 49 2.09 1.48 -8.30
N PHE A 50 1.54 2.07 -9.36
CA PHE A 50 2.18 3.14 -10.11
C PHE A 50 1.16 4.09 -10.73
N GLN A 51 1.61 5.31 -11.02
CA GLN A 51 0.78 6.28 -11.74
C GLN A 51 0.86 5.98 -13.24
N ALA A 52 -0.31 5.88 -13.89
CA ALA A 52 -0.41 5.59 -15.32
C ALA A 52 -0.94 6.78 -16.15
N GLY A 53 -1.10 7.94 -15.52
CA GLY A 53 -1.53 9.18 -16.17
C GLY A 53 -2.52 9.96 -15.33
N VAL A 54 -3.48 10.58 -16.02
CA VAL A 54 -4.60 11.31 -15.42
C VAL A 54 -5.93 10.83 -16.01
N ASP A 55 -7.01 10.99 -15.27
CA ASP A 55 -8.37 10.71 -15.75
C ASP A 55 -8.95 11.89 -16.58
N PHE A 56 -10.22 11.78 -16.96
CA PHE A 56 -10.93 12.79 -17.76
C PHE A 56 -11.11 14.14 -17.04
N GLU A 57 -10.95 14.18 -15.72
CA GLU A 57 -10.96 15.39 -14.90
C GLU A 57 -9.54 15.88 -14.56
N SER A 58 -8.52 15.35 -15.25
CA SER A 58 -7.11 15.65 -14.98
C SER A 58 -6.63 15.24 -13.59
N LYS A 59 -7.31 14.29 -12.94
CA LYS A 59 -6.91 13.77 -11.62
C LYS A 59 -5.92 12.61 -11.79
N PRO A 60 -4.93 12.46 -10.91
CA PRO A 60 -3.98 11.35 -10.98
C PRO A 60 -4.68 9.99 -11.05
N MET A 61 -4.24 9.15 -11.98
CA MET A 61 -4.73 7.78 -12.13
C MET A 61 -3.65 6.79 -11.67
N LEU A 62 -3.97 6.06 -10.60
CA LEU A 62 -3.12 5.01 -10.05
C LEU A 62 -3.58 3.64 -10.52
N VAL A 63 -2.64 2.84 -11.03
CA VAL A 63 -2.87 1.43 -11.34
C VAL A 63 -2.39 0.60 -10.16
N PHE A 64 -3.26 -0.27 -9.65
CA PHE A 64 -2.93 -1.31 -8.69
C PHE A 64 -3.03 -2.68 -9.35
N CYS A 65 -1.89 -3.34 -9.54
CA CYS A 65 -1.77 -4.65 -10.16
C CYS A 65 -1.82 -5.74 -9.09
N ALA A 66 -3.03 -6.17 -8.70
CA ALA A 66 -3.20 -7.29 -7.76
C ALA A 66 -2.57 -8.58 -8.30
N CYS A 67 -2.49 -8.72 -9.63
CA CYS A 67 -1.86 -9.87 -10.28
C CYS A 67 -0.34 -9.93 -10.18
N SER A 68 0.31 -8.82 -9.84
CA SER A 68 1.77 -8.70 -9.69
C SER A 68 2.21 -8.76 -8.24
N LEU A 69 1.33 -9.08 -7.30
CA LEU A 69 1.70 -9.28 -5.91
C LEU A 69 2.71 -10.44 -5.79
N PRO A 70 3.82 -10.27 -5.04
CA PRO A 70 4.83 -11.30 -4.86
C PRO A 70 4.29 -12.49 -4.06
N SER A 71 5.03 -13.58 -3.97
CA SER A 71 4.64 -14.73 -3.16
C SER A 71 4.62 -14.37 -1.66
N PRO A 72 3.56 -14.72 -0.90
CA PRO A 72 3.52 -14.56 0.57
C PRO A 72 4.61 -15.31 1.33
N ASN A 73 5.22 -16.33 0.71
CA ASN A 73 6.29 -17.11 1.31
C ASN A 73 7.67 -16.45 1.12
N GLU A 74 7.78 -15.47 0.21
CA GLU A 74 9.06 -14.83 -0.16
C GLU A 74 9.19 -13.42 0.41
N VAL A 75 8.07 -12.76 0.70
CA VAL A 75 8.03 -11.35 1.08
C VAL A 75 7.24 -11.16 2.36
N ASP A 76 7.73 -10.30 3.25
CA ASP A 76 6.93 -9.82 4.38
C ASP A 76 5.78 -8.92 3.88
N TYR A 77 4.57 -9.44 4.01
CA TYR A 77 3.35 -8.79 3.57
C TYR A 77 2.96 -7.56 4.41
N GLU A 78 3.50 -7.40 5.62
CA GLU A 78 3.36 -6.16 6.38
C GLU A 78 4.21 -5.05 5.80
N ARG A 79 5.46 -5.37 5.44
CA ARG A 79 6.34 -4.44 4.73
C ARG A 79 5.77 -4.08 3.36
N LEU A 80 5.26 -5.06 2.61
CA LEU A 80 4.58 -4.82 1.33
C LEU A 80 3.42 -3.82 1.48
N LEU A 81 2.57 -4.01 2.49
CA LEU A 81 1.47 -3.09 2.77
C LEU A 81 1.97 -1.68 3.12
N ASN A 82 3.04 -1.56 3.91
CA ASN A 82 3.65 -0.26 4.22
C ASN A 82 4.12 0.46 2.96
N LEU A 83 4.76 -0.25 2.03
CA LEU A 83 5.26 0.32 0.78
C LEU A 83 4.12 0.77 -0.14
N VAL A 84 3.04 -0.02 -0.24
CA VAL A 84 1.85 0.38 -0.99
C VAL A 84 1.19 1.62 -0.37
N LEU A 85 1.02 1.66 0.96
CA LEU A 85 0.47 2.82 1.65
C LEU A 85 1.35 4.05 1.49
N PHE A 86 2.67 3.88 1.55
CA PHE A 86 3.62 4.96 1.31
C PHE A 86 3.46 5.54 -0.10
N ARG A 87 3.29 4.68 -1.10
CA ARG A 87 3.04 5.14 -2.47
C ARG A 87 1.71 5.89 -2.58
N LEU A 88 0.67 5.43 -1.88
CA LEU A 88 -0.63 6.10 -1.84
C LEU A 88 -0.55 7.45 -1.12
N ASP A 89 0.28 7.60 -0.09
CA ASP A 89 0.43 8.85 0.68
C ASP A 89 0.79 10.06 -0.20
N GLU A 90 1.41 9.82 -1.37
CA GLU A 90 1.71 10.87 -2.36
C GLU A 90 0.45 11.46 -3.03
N PHE A 91 -0.66 10.72 -3.03
CA PHE A 91 -1.88 11.06 -3.79
C PHE A 91 -3.08 11.32 -2.88
N VAL A 92 -3.06 10.84 -1.64
CA VAL A 92 -4.24 10.84 -0.75
C VAL A 92 -4.70 12.21 -0.29
N GLU A 93 -3.94 13.28 -0.52
CA GLU A 93 -4.35 14.65 -0.16
C GLU A 93 -5.26 15.31 -1.21
N SER A 94 -5.38 14.73 -2.41
CA SER A 94 -6.22 15.23 -3.50
C SER A 94 -7.06 14.11 -4.10
N ASP A 95 -8.06 14.45 -4.91
CA ASP A 95 -8.87 13.44 -5.59
C ASP A 95 -8.02 12.62 -6.56
N TYR A 96 -8.20 11.29 -6.54
CA TYR A 96 -7.52 10.37 -7.44
C TYR A 96 -8.42 9.23 -7.88
N THR A 97 -8.04 8.61 -8.99
CA THR A 97 -8.73 7.45 -9.56
C THR A 97 -7.84 6.22 -9.43
N VAL A 98 -8.43 5.08 -9.06
CA VAL A 98 -7.70 3.80 -8.96
C VAL A 98 -8.19 2.84 -10.05
N VAL A 99 -7.26 2.23 -10.78
CA VAL A 99 -7.51 1.15 -11.72
C VAL A 99 -6.91 -0.13 -11.15
N MET A 100 -7.75 -1.11 -10.82
CA MET A 100 -7.33 -2.38 -10.24
C MET A 100 -7.29 -3.48 -11.30
N LEU A 101 -6.11 -4.01 -11.58
CA LEU A 101 -5.92 -5.16 -12.47
C LEU A 101 -5.93 -6.45 -11.66
N SER A 102 -6.95 -7.29 -11.89
CA SER A 102 -7.22 -8.47 -11.04
C SER A 102 -7.08 -9.83 -11.73
N SER A 103 -6.91 -9.86 -13.06
CA SER A 103 -6.78 -11.12 -13.81
C SER A 103 -5.40 -11.75 -13.62
N GLY A 104 -5.36 -13.09 -13.59
CA GLY A 104 -4.10 -13.82 -13.60
C GLY A 104 -3.27 -13.71 -12.31
N ALA A 105 -3.88 -13.29 -11.20
CA ALA A 105 -3.21 -13.27 -9.90
C ALA A 105 -2.77 -14.68 -9.51
N LYS A 106 -1.45 -14.89 -9.45
CA LYS A 106 -0.83 -16.17 -9.08
C LYS A 106 -0.92 -16.44 -7.58
N HIS A 107 -0.92 -15.38 -6.79
CA HIS A 107 -0.95 -15.44 -5.33
C HIS A 107 -2.17 -14.69 -4.81
N THR A 108 -2.98 -15.38 -4.03
CA THR A 108 -4.13 -14.78 -3.34
C THR A 108 -3.72 -14.36 -1.94
N VAL A 109 -4.09 -13.14 -1.55
CA VAL A 109 -3.88 -12.66 -0.20
C VAL A 109 -4.88 -13.29 0.77
N GLY A 110 -4.45 -13.59 1.99
CA GLY A 110 -5.34 -14.15 3.02
C GLY A 110 -6.40 -13.16 3.50
N TRP A 111 -7.56 -13.67 3.93
CA TRP A 111 -8.66 -12.84 4.46
C TRP A 111 -8.27 -11.99 5.66
N GLN A 112 -7.43 -12.53 6.56
CA GLN A 112 -6.95 -11.80 7.73
C GLN A 112 -6.09 -10.59 7.32
N TRP A 113 -5.17 -10.79 6.38
CA TRP A 113 -4.35 -9.71 5.85
C TRP A 113 -5.20 -8.68 5.11
N MET A 114 -6.22 -9.10 4.35
CA MET A 114 -7.16 -8.20 3.69
C MET A 114 -7.92 -7.32 4.69
N GLY A 115 -8.45 -7.91 5.76
CA GLY A 115 -9.10 -7.14 6.83
C GLY A 115 -8.15 -6.14 7.48
N LYS A 116 -6.90 -6.56 7.74
CA LYS A 116 -5.85 -5.67 8.28
C LYS A 116 -5.50 -4.54 7.31
N ALA A 117 -5.31 -4.84 6.03
CA ALA A 117 -5.04 -3.86 4.99
C ALA A 117 -6.19 -2.85 4.87
N TYR A 118 -7.44 -3.33 4.88
CA TYR A 118 -8.61 -2.47 4.86
C TYR A 118 -8.72 -1.56 6.09
N HIS A 119 -8.41 -2.09 7.28
CA HIS A 119 -8.41 -1.28 8.49
C HIS A 119 -7.29 -0.22 8.48
N ARG A 120 -6.13 -0.55 7.91
CA ARG A 120 -4.99 0.36 7.75
C ARG A 120 -5.18 1.42 6.68
N LEU A 121 -5.98 1.13 5.64
CA LEU A 121 -6.53 2.13 4.74
C LEU A 121 -7.56 2.94 5.53
N ASP A 122 -7.10 3.93 6.29
CA ASP A 122 -7.96 4.84 7.05
C ASP A 122 -8.93 5.65 6.14
N ARG A 123 -9.60 6.66 6.71
CA ARG A 123 -10.53 7.51 5.95
C ARG A 123 -9.85 8.33 4.85
N ARG A 124 -8.58 8.76 5.00
CA ARG A 124 -7.92 9.63 3.99
C ARG A 124 -7.63 8.88 2.69
N TYR A 125 -7.28 7.59 2.76
CA TYR A 125 -7.12 6.75 1.56
C TYR A 125 -8.43 6.36 0.86
N ARG A 126 -9.60 6.66 1.45
CA ARG A 126 -10.91 6.27 0.90
C ARG A 126 -11.72 7.47 0.45
N LYS A 127 -11.69 8.57 1.21
CA LYS A 127 -12.52 9.76 0.96
C LYS A 127 -12.22 10.47 -0.36
N ASN A 128 -10.96 10.43 -0.80
CA ASN A 128 -10.47 11.11 -1.99
C ASN A 128 -10.36 10.17 -3.21
N VAL A 129 -10.76 8.90 -3.05
CA VAL A 129 -10.90 7.99 -4.19
C VAL A 129 -12.19 8.33 -4.90
N LYS A 130 -12.08 8.98 -6.04
CA LYS A 130 -13.24 9.38 -6.84
C LYS A 130 -13.89 8.18 -7.53
N SER A 131 -13.08 7.29 -8.08
CA SER A 131 -13.55 6.13 -8.83
C SER A 131 -12.55 4.98 -8.74
N VAL A 132 -13.09 3.76 -8.66
CA VAL A 132 -12.31 2.52 -8.72
C VAL A 132 -12.78 1.70 -9.90
N TYR A 133 -11.91 1.51 -10.88
CA TYR A 133 -12.17 0.69 -12.05
C TYR A 133 -11.51 -0.68 -11.88
N VAL A 134 -12.31 -1.75 -11.90
CA VAL A 134 -11.78 -3.11 -11.79
C VAL A 134 -11.72 -3.75 -13.18
N VAL A 135 -10.52 -3.98 -13.67
CA VAL A 135 -10.28 -4.63 -14.95
C VAL A 135 -10.18 -6.14 -14.72
N HIS A 136 -11.00 -6.89 -15.45
CA HIS A 136 -11.15 -8.34 -15.31
C HIS A 136 -11.42 -8.79 -13.87
N PRO A 137 -12.62 -8.48 -13.33
CA PRO A 137 -12.94 -8.82 -11.95
C PRO A 137 -13.02 -10.33 -11.75
N SER A 138 -12.23 -10.83 -10.80
CA SER A 138 -12.36 -12.20 -10.30
C SER A 138 -13.57 -12.33 -9.37
N MET A 139 -14.05 -13.54 -9.12
CA MET A 139 -15.15 -13.77 -8.16
C MET A 139 -14.82 -13.23 -6.76
N TRP A 140 -13.54 -13.33 -6.37
CA TRP A 140 -13.05 -12.79 -5.12
C TRP A 140 -13.14 -11.25 -5.07
N THR A 141 -12.70 -10.54 -6.12
CA THR A 141 -12.84 -9.08 -6.17
C THR A 141 -14.30 -8.62 -6.15
N LYS A 142 -15.19 -9.32 -6.88
CA LYS A 142 -16.63 -9.02 -6.84
C LYS A 142 -17.19 -9.16 -5.42
N LEU A 143 -16.77 -10.19 -4.69
CA LEU A 143 -17.18 -10.39 -3.29
C LEU A 143 -16.69 -9.25 -2.39
N VAL A 144 -15.41 -8.87 -2.50
CA VAL A 144 -14.84 -7.76 -1.72
C VAL A 144 -15.61 -6.47 -1.97
N PHE A 145 -15.83 -6.07 -3.22
CA PHE A 145 -16.55 -4.84 -3.54
C PHE A 145 -18.03 -4.89 -3.12
N ARG A 146 -18.69 -6.05 -3.11
CA ARG A 146 -20.05 -6.17 -2.55
C ARG A 146 -20.07 -5.93 -1.05
N VAL A 147 -19.13 -6.53 -0.32
CA VAL A 147 -19.01 -6.33 1.14
C VAL A 147 -18.69 -4.86 1.41
N LEU A 148 -17.68 -4.31 0.76
CA LEU A 148 -17.27 -2.91 0.93
C LEU A 148 -18.35 -1.90 0.52
N GLY A 149 -19.02 -2.12 -0.62
CA GLY A 149 -20.11 -1.27 -1.10
C GLY A 149 -21.36 -1.32 -0.21
N THR A 150 -21.55 -2.39 0.57
CA THR A 150 -22.59 -2.43 1.61
C THR A 150 -22.27 -1.49 2.79
N PHE A 151 -20.98 -1.20 3.03
CA PHE A 151 -20.50 -0.34 4.11
C PHE A 151 -20.23 1.12 3.68
N VAL A 152 -20.28 1.43 2.38
CA VAL A 152 -20.20 2.79 1.85
C VAL A 152 -21.60 3.23 1.46
N ARG A 153 -22.22 4.09 2.27
CA ARG A 153 -23.52 4.71 2.01
C ARG A 153 -23.39 6.21 2.10
#